data_AF-A0A973HQ73-F1
#
_entry.id   AF-A0A973HQ73-F1
#
_cell.length_a   1.000
_cell.length_b   1.000
_cell.length_c   1.000
_cell.angle_alpha   90.00
_cell.angle_beta   90.00
_cell.angle_gamma   90.00
#
_symmetry.space_group_name_H-M   'P 1'
#
loop_
_entity.id
_entity.type
_entity.pdbx_description
1 polymer ?
#
loop_
_entity_poly.entity_id
_entity_poly.type
_entity_poly.pdbx_seq_one_letter_code
_entity_poly.pdbx_strand_id
1 'polypeptide(L)'
;MVATGPSKSGGSGGKHWTKTEYKAAADHPDSWGDLVMLGTDPKFLVNIVDEKWTQAKHVLPGHSLLLTVVDPDRNVYSHIEDQIIVSAEVNGGKNDVEILVLKETGKNTGVFRGIVNTQPGPGREVQGVLELMTGFEIIFGYVDFGNAKGEKGKITRTVIPVVGGLLE
;
A
#
# COMPACT_ATOMS: atom_id res chain seq x y z
N MET A 1 61.11 -27.18 -19.91
CA MET A 1 62.17 -26.15 -19.88
C MET A 1 61.50 -24.79 -19.74
N VAL A 2 62.13 -23.93 -18.94
CA VAL A 2 61.62 -22.68 -18.34
C VAL A 2 61.42 -21.56 -19.36
N ALA A 3 60.43 -20.68 -19.13
CA ALA A 3 60.53 -19.20 -19.23
C ALA A 3 59.15 -18.56 -18.98
N THR A 4 58.85 -18.03 -17.79
CA THR A 4 59.04 -16.62 -17.37
C THR A 4 58.25 -15.60 -18.21
N GLY A 5 57.23 -15.00 -17.60
CA GLY A 5 56.67 -13.71 -18.06
C GLY A 5 57.71 -12.59 -17.94
N PRO A 6 57.45 -11.39 -18.51
CA PRO A 6 56.93 -10.35 -17.63
C PRO A 6 56.11 -9.21 -18.30
N SER A 7 55.56 -8.37 -17.41
CA SER A 7 55.49 -6.89 -17.46
C SER A 7 54.33 -6.17 -18.17
N LYS A 8 53.66 -5.32 -17.38
CA LYS A 8 52.65 -4.32 -17.75
C LYS A 8 53.34 -3.01 -18.18
N SER A 9 52.79 -2.31 -19.18
CA SER A 9 52.76 -0.84 -19.19
C SER A 9 51.71 -0.32 -20.18
N GLY A 10 51.06 0.81 -19.85
CA GLY A 10 50.18 1.54 -20.76
C GLY A 10 49.04 2.25 -20.03
N GLY A 11 49.32 3.42 -19.45
CA GLY A 11 48.30 4.32 -18.91
C GLY A 11 47.93 5.43 -19.90
N SER A 12 46.66 5.86 -19.86
CA SER A 12 46.21 7.26 -19.76
C SER A 12 44.82 7.45 -20.37
N GLY A 13 43.93 8.14 -19.64
CA GLY A 13 42.89 8.95 -20.25
C GLY A 13 41.47 8.76 -19.69
N GLY A 14 41.08 9.62 -18.73
CA GLY A 14 39.75 10.23 -18.81
C GLY A 14 38.73 9.95 -17.69
N LYS A 15 38.73 10.87 -16.72
CA LYS A 15 37.57 11.40 -15.97
C LYS A 15 36.79 10.45 -15.04
N HIS A 16 37.05 10.66 -13.75
CA HIS A 16 36.22 10.26 -12.63
C HIS A 16 34.82 10.86 -12.75
N TRP A 17 33.81 9.99 -12.87
CA TRP A 17 32.52 10.20 -12.23
C TRP A 17 32.50 9.26 -11.03
N THR A 18 32.06 9.76 -9.89
CA THR A 18 31.94 9.06 -8.61
C THR A 18 31.51 7.60 -8.80
N LYS A 19 32.40 6.65 -8.46
CA LYS A 19 32.03 5.24 -8.31
C LYS A 19 31.11 5.12 -7.10
N THR A 20 29.82 5.30 -7.29
CA THR A 20 28.86 4.57 -6.48
C THR A 20 28.83 3.17 -7.10
N GLU A 21 29.32 2.18 -6.38
CA GLU A 21 29.35 0.79 -6.81
C GLU A 21 27.93 0.22 -6.91
N TYR A 22 27.16 0.65 -7.89
CA TYR A 22 26.10 -0.20 -8.44
C TYR A 22 26.77 -1.17 -9.39
N LYS A 23 27.31 -2.26 -8.83
CA LYS A 23 27.56 -3.45 -9.65
C LYS A 23 26.20 -3.87 -10.18
N ALA A 24 25.96 -3.58 -11.45
CA ALA A 24 24.73 -3.94 -12.11
C ALA A 24 24.54 -5.45 -11.96
N ALA A 25 23.40 -5.85 -11.39
CA ALA A 25 22.90 -7.22 -11.45
C ALA A 25 22.69 -7.72 -12.89
N ALA A 26 23.03 -6.91 -13.90
CA ALA A 26 23.00 -7.23 -15.31
C ALA A 26 24.04 -8.29 -15.73
N ASP A 27 25.10 -8.54 -14.97
CA ASP A 27 26.16 -9.49 -15.37
C ASP A 27 26.02 -10.89 -14.72
N HIS A 28 24.90 -11.14 -14.02
CA HIS A 28 24.63 -12.37 -13.26
C HIS A 28 23.26 -12.98 -13.65
N PRO A 29 23.17 -13.69 -14.79
CA PRO A 29 21.91 -14.23 -15.31
C PRO A 29 21.25 -15.30 -14.43
N ASP A 30 21.99 -15.89 -13.49
CA ASP A 30 21.52 -16.79 -12.43
C ASP A 30 20.76 -16.06 -11.31
N SER A 31 21.03 -14.77 -11.10
CA SER A 31 20.29 -13.92 -10.16
C SER A 31 19.03 -13.28 -10.75
N TRP A 32 18.82 -13.41 -12.07
CA TRP A 32 17.62 -12.90 -12.74
C TRP A 32 16.36 -13.70 -12.39
N GLY A 33 16.52 -14.95 -11.90
CA GLY A 33 15.42 -15.75 -11.38
C GLY A 33 14.86 -15.23 -10.05
N ASP A 34 15.72 -14.66 -9.20
CA ASP A 34 15.35 -14.14 -7.87
C ASP A 34 14.88 -12.67 -7.91
N LEU A 35 15.27 -11.90 -8.93
CA LEU A 35 14.93 -10.48 -9.03
C LEU A 35 13.56 -10.18 -9.67
N VAL A 36 12.96 -11.14 -10.39
CA VAL A 36 11.81 -10.90 -11.29
C VAL A 36 10.46 -11.38 -10.72
N MET A 37 10.44 -12.07 -9.57
CA MET A 37 9.21 -12.60 -8.95
C MET A 37 8.80 -11.93 -7.64
N LEU A 38 9.47 -10.84 -7.27
CA LEU A 38 9.14 -10.05 -6.10
C LEU A 38 8.03 -9.07 -6.50
N GLY A 39 6.90 -9.08 -5.79
CA GLY A 39 5.87 -8.06 -6.00
C GLY A 39 6.27 -6.73 -5.38
N THR A 40 5.32 -5.86 -5.09
CA THR A 40 5.52 -4.54 -4.50
C THR A 40 4.80 -4.46 -3.16
N ASP A 41 5.36 -3.74 -2.18
CA ASP A 41 4.60 -3.48 -0.96
C ASP A 41 3.56 -2.38 -1.25
N PRO A 42 2.27 -2.59 -0.90
CA PRO A 42 1.22 -1.61 -1.15
C PRO A 42 1.35 -0.42 -0.20
N LYS A 43 0.86 0.74 -0.65
CA LYS A 43 0.59 1.89 0.24
C LYS A 43 -0.90 2.00 0.51
N PHE A 44 -1.27 2.05 1.78
CA PHE A 44 -2.66 2.27 2.19
C PHE A 44 -2.78 3.61 2.93
N LEU A 45 -3.55 4.53 2.35
CA LEU A 45 -3.90 5.83 2.92
C LEU A 45 -5.39 5.89 3.24
N VAL A 46 -5.70 6.56 4.36
CA VAL A 46 -7.07 6.90 4.77
C VAL A 46 -7.13 8.40 4.93
N ASN A 47 -8.07 9.03 4.23
CA ASN A 47 -8.29 10.48 4.27
C ASN A 47 -9.74 10.76 4.68
N ILE A 48 -9.95 11.82 5.46
CA ILE A 48 -11.29 12.35 5.72
C ILE A 48 -11.79 12.99 4.42
N VAL A 49 -13.04 12.72 4.07
CA VAL A 49 -13.72 13.40 2.95
C VAL A 49 -14.10 14.80 3.41
N ASP A 50 -13.14 15.71 3.38
CA ASP A 50 -13.28 17.15 3.61
C ASP A 50 -12.74 17.93 2.40
N GLU A 51 -12.78 19.26 2.45
CA GLU A 51 -12.28 20.11 1.35
C GLU A 51 -10.79 19.90 1.02
N LYS A 52 -10.01 19.36 1.96
CA LYS A 52 -8.55 19.25 1.88
C LYS A 52 -8.06 17.81 1.74
N TRP A 53 -8.95 16.83 1.79
CA TRP A 53 -8.64 15.40 1.87
C TRP A 53 -7.65 15.11 3.00
N THR A 54 -7.90 15.63 4.19
CA THR A 54 -6.96 15.53 5.32
C THR A 54 -6.67 14.06 5.65
N GLN A 55 -5.40 13.69 5.81
CA GLN A 55 -5.07 12.32 6.24
C GLN A 55 -5.66 12.05 7.63
N ALA A 56 -6.41 10.96 7.75
CA ALA A 56 -7.09 10.59 8.98
C ALA A 56 -6.06 10.15 10.03
N LYS A 57 -5.98 10.90 11.13
CA LYS A 57 -5.32 10.47 12.38
C LYS A 57 -6.33 10.00 13.42
N HIS A 58 -7.57 10.43 13.25
CA HIS A 58 -8.76 10.05 13.99
C HIS A 58 -9.96 10.36 13.08
N VAL A 59 -11.15 9.90 13.48
CA VAL A 59 -12.41 10.22 12.79
C VAL A 59 -13.49 10.57 13.80
N LEU A 60 -14.38 11.48 13.41
CA LEU A 60 -15.64 11.75 14.11
C LEU A 60 -16.76 10.96 13.43
N PRO A 61 -17.65 10.28 14.18
CA PRO A 61 -18.80 9.61 13.59
C PRO A 61 -19.62 10.55 12.71
N GLY A 62 -20.03 10.08 11.53
CA GLY A 62 -20.74 10.90 10.54
C GLY A 62 -19.84 11.42 9.40
N HIS A 63 -18.51 11.39 9.55
CA HIS A 63 -17.61 11.71 8.45
C HIS A 63 -17.43 10.50 7.53
N SER A 64 -17.33 10.76 6.23
CA SER A 64 -16.91 9.74 5.27
C SER A 64 -15.38 9.67 5.20
N LEU A 65 -14.85 8.48 4.93
CA LEU A 65 -13.42 8.23 4.75
C LEU A 65 -13.15 7.76 3.33
N LEU A 66 -12.21 8.41 2.65
CA LEU A 66 -11.65 7.95 1.39
C LEU A 66 -10.49 7.00 1.68
N LEU A 67 -10.61 5.78 1.18
CA LEU A 67 -9.55 4.79 1.18
C LEU A 67 -8.80 4.88 -0.14
N THR A 68 -7.47 4.93 -0.08
CA THR A 68 -6.60 4.83 -1.26
C THR A 68 -5.59 3.72 -1.03
N VAL A 69 -5.59 2.72 -1.92
CA VAL A 69 -4.57 1.68 -1.98
C VAL A 69 -3.79 1.86 -3.27
N VAL A 70 -2.46 1.97 -3.15
CA VAL A 70 -1.55 1.97 -4.30
C VAL A 70 -0.85 0.62 -4.30
N ASP A 71 -1.18 -0.21 -5.29
CA ASP A 71 -0.66 -1.56 -5.45
C ASP A 71 -0.56 -1.90 -6.95
N PRO A 72 0.62 -1.68 -7.56
CA PRO A 72 0.89 -2.04 -8.94
C PRO A 72 0.69 -3.53 -9.28
N ASP A 73 0.81 -4.46 -8.32
CA ASP A 73 0.67 -5.89 -8.58
C ASP A 73 -0.79 -6.30 -8.83
N ARG A 74 -1.73 -5.44 -8.40
CA ARG A 74 -3.17 -5.62 -8.62
C ARG A 74 -3.69 -4.93 -9.88
N ASN A 75 -2.83 -4.24 -10.63
CA ASN A 75 -3.13 -3.73 -11.95
C ASN A 75 -2.88 -4.83 -13.00
N VAL A 76 -3.86 -5.72 -13.15
CA VAL A 76 -3.78 -6.94 -13.96
C VAL A 76 -4.15 -6.65 -15.42
N TYR A 77 -5.16 -5.82 -15.66
CA TYR A 77 -5.70 -5.57 -16.99
C TYR A 77 -5.51 -4.13 -17.43
N SER A 78 -4.63 -3.92 -18.41
CA SER A 78 -4.28 -2.58 -18.90
C SER A 78 -5.41 -1.80 -19.62
N HIS A 79 -6.53 -2.45 -19.94
CA HIS A 79 -7.59 -1.90 -20.79
C HIS A 79 -8.94 -1.73 -20.08
N ILE A 80 -9.05 -2.16 -18.82
CA ILE A 80 -10.19 -1.94 -17.95
C ILE A 80 -9.70 -1.42 -16.60
N GLU A 81 -10.62 -1.00 -15.74
CA GLU A 81 -10.29 -0.62 -14.37
C GLU A 81 -10.43 -1.85 -13.49
N ASP A 82 -9.36 -2.20 -12.78
CA ASP A 82 -9.36 -3.33 -11.86
C ASP A 82 -10.06 -3.02 -10.53
N GLN A 83 -10.28 -4.07 -9.74
CA GLN A 83 -10.90 -3.95 -8.41
C GLN A 83 -10.13 -4.75 -7.37
N ILE A 84 -10.15 -4.23 -6.14
CA ILE A 84 -9.58 -4.89 -4.97
C ILE A 84 -10.60 -4.87 -3.82
N ILE A 85 -10.35 -5.70 -2.81
CA ILE A 85 -11.17 -5.80 -1.61
C ILE A 85 -10.37 -5.31 -0.41
N VAL A 86 -11.03 -4.51 0.43
CA VAL A 86 -10.52 -4.04 1.73
C VAL A 86 -11.58 -4.34 2.78
N SER A 87 -11.16 -4.82 3.95
CA SER A 87 -12.05 -4.95 5.12
C SER A 87 -11.99 -3.70 5.99
N ALA A 88 -13.10 -3.36 6.63
CA ALA A 88 -13.16 -2.38 7.71
C ALA A 88 -13.87 -2.99 8.91
N GLU A 89 -13.21 -3.06 10.06
CA GLU A 89 -13.74 -3.65 11.29
C GLU A 89 -13.81 -2.60 12.39
N VAL A 90 -14.91 -2.56 13.14
CA VAL A 90 -15.08 -1.68 14.30
C VAL A 90 -14.74 -2.43 15.58
N ASN A 91 -13.69 -1.98 16.27
CA ASN A 91 -13.31 -2.48 17.58
C ASN A 91 -13.91 -1.60 18.69
N GLY A 92 -14.52 -2.23 19.70
CA GLY A 92 -15.13 -1.56 20.87
C GLY A 92 -16.67 -1.58 20.93
N GLY A 93 -17.33 -2.02 19.85
CA GLY A 93 -18.79 -2.11 19.72
C GLY A 93 -19.33 -3.54 19.63
N LYS A 94 -20.34 -3.77 18.79
CA LYS A 94 -20.84 -5.12 18.44
C LYS A 94 -20.07 -5.76 17.28
N ASN A 95 -18.83 -5.31 17.04
CA ASN A 95 -17.90 -5.80 16.01
C ASN A 95 -18.49 -5.75 14.60
N ASP A 96 -18.91 -4.56 14.18
CA ASP A 96 -19.30 -4.26 12.80
C ASP A 96 -18.14 -4.52 11.83
N VAL A 97 -18.42 -5.18 10.71
CA VAL A 97 -17.45 -5.52 9.67
C VAL A 97 -18.04 -5.24 8.30
N GLU A 98 -17.36 -4.39 7.53
CA GLU A 98 -17.73 -4.05 6.17
C GLU A 98 -16.65 -4.52 5.18
N ILE A 99 -17.10 -5.03 4.03
CA ILE A 99 -16.23 -5.41 2.93
C ILE A 99 -16.40 -4.41 1.79
N LEU A 100 -15.33 -3.67 1.52
CA LEU A 100 -15.31 -2.57 0.58
C LEU A 100 -14.63 -3.02 -0.72
N VAL A 101 -15.31 -2.77 -1.84
CA VAL A 101 -14.73 -2.94 -3.17
C VAL A 101 -14.15 -1.59 -3.61
N LEU A 102 -12.84 -1.50 -3.71
CA LEU A 102 -12.18 -0.31 -4.26
C LEU A 102 -11.96 -0.52 -5.75
N LYS A 103 -12.18 0.55 -6.51
CA LYS A 103 -12.02 0.56 -7.95
C LYS A 103 -10.78 1.33 -8.34
N GLU A 104 -10.09 0.87 -9.36
CA GLU A 104 -8.99 1.60 -9.94
C GLU A 104 -9.43 3.00 -10.40
N THR A 105 -8.58 4.00 -10.20
CA THR A 105 -8.88 5.42 -10.50
C THR A 105 -8.87 5.76 -11.98
N GLY A 106 -8.50 4.79 -12.80
CA GLY A 106 -8.43 4.80 -14.24
C GLY A 106 -7.74 3.52 -14.69
N LYS A 107 -7.88 3.18 -15.97
CA LYS A 107 -7.23 1.99 -16.54
C LYS A 107 -5.72 2.05 -16.30
N ASN A 108 -5.13 0.97 -15.82
CA ASN A 108 -3.69 0.81 -15.75
C ASN A 108 -2.97 1.85 -14.86
N THR A 109 -3.59 2.25 -13.76
CA THR A 109 -3.01 3.20 -12.78
C THR A 109 -2.36 2.52 -11.58
N GLY A 110 -2.80 1.32 -11.19
CA GLY A 110 -2.40 0.67 -9.94
C GLY A 110 -2.84 1.41 -8.68
N VAL A 111 -3.76 2.38 -8.81
CA VAL A 111 -4.28 3.18 -7.71
C VAL A 111 -5.77 2.92 -7.58
N PHE A 112 -6.18 2.43 -6.42
CA PHE A 112 -7.55 2.03 -6.12
C PHE A 112 -8.15 2.94 -5.07
N ARG A 113 -9.42 3.33 -5.27
CA ARG A 113 -10.16 4.19 -4.34
C ARG A 113 -11.56 3.67 -4.05
N GLY A 114 -12.01 3.96 -2.84
CA GLY A 114 -13.38 3.69 -2.38
C GLY A 114 -13.71 4.57 -1.18
N ILE A 115 -15.00 4.80 -0.95
CA ILE A 115 -15.49 5.57 0.20
C ILE A 115 -16.20 4.63 1.15
N VAL A 116 -15.94 4.80 2.44
CA VAL A 116 -16.76 4.23 3.51
C VAL A 116 -17.42 5.37 4.29
N ASN A 117 -18.73 5.24 4.49
CA ASN A 117 -19.47 6.18 5.32
C ASN A 117 -19.45 5.71 6.77
N THR A 118 -19.56 6.66 7.69
CA THR A 118 -19.70 6.36 9.11
C THR A 118 -20.92 7.07 9.67
N GLN A 119 -21.48 6.54 10.75
CA GLN A 119 -22.55 7.21 11.48
C GLN A 119 -22.42 6.93 12.98
N PRO A 120 -23.01 7.76 13.85
CA PRO A 120 -23.09 7.46 15.28
C PRO A 120 -23.88 6.17 15.53
N GLY A 121 -23.32 5.23 16.30
CA GLY A 121 -24.03 4.03 16.70
C GLY A 121 -23.13 3.00 17.40
N PRO A 122 -23.71 1.99 18.07
CA PRO A 122 -22.98 1.03 18.91
C PRO A 122 -22.10 0.02 18.16
N GLY A 123 -21.76 0.27 16.90
CA GLY A 123 -20.98 -0.67 16.07
C GLY A 123 -21.75 -1.93 15.74
N ARG A 124 -23.03 -1.80 15.36
CA ARG A 124 -23.80 -2.91 14.78
C ARG A 124 -23.58 -2.94 13.27
N GLU A 125 -23.65 -4.13 12.70
CA GLU A 125 -23.60 -4.30 11.25
C GLU A 125 -24.75 -3.53 10.57
N VAL A 126 -24.39 -2.56 9.72
CA VAL A 126 -25.33 -1.81 8.88
C VAL A 126 -24.71 -1.68 7.49
N GLN A 127 -25.24 -2.44 6.53
CA GLN A 127 -24.67 -2.55 5.20
C GLN A 127 -24.23 -1.21 4.59
N GLY A 128 -22.92 -1.09 4.33
CA GLY A 128 -22.31 0.06 3.66
C GLY A 128 -22.05 1.28 4.54
N VAL A 129 -22.29 1.20 5.85
CA VAL A 129 -21.98 2.28 6.81
C VAL A 129 -21.46 1.71 8.13
N LEU A 130 -20.33 2.23 8.60
CA LEU A 130 -19.80 1.83 9.90
C LEU A 130 -20.47 2.61 11.03
N GLU A 131 -20.97 1.90 12.03
CA GLU A 131 -21.46 2.55 13.24
C GLU A 131 -20.37 2.77 14.27
N LEU A 132 -20.19 4.01 14.71
CA LEU A 132 -19.07 4.41 15.55
C LEU A 132 -19.53 5.17 16.81
N MET A 133 -18.81 4.94 17.91
CA MET A 133 -18.87 5.77 19.11
C MET A 133 -17.47 6.23 19.50
N THR A 134 -17.38 7.34 20.21
CA THR A 134 -16.12 7.81 20.82
C THR A 134 -15.46 6.68 21.62
N GLY A 135 -14.16 6.48 21.40
CA GLY A 135 -13.38 5.43 22.05
C GLY A 135 -13.33 4.11 21.27
N PHE A 136 -14.07 3.98 20.16
CA PHE A 136 -13.90 2.86 19.23
C PHE A 136 -12.67 3.07 18.35
N GLU A 137 -12.31 2.03 17.60
CA GLU A 137 -11.32 2.08 16.54
C GLU A 137 -11.88 1.46 15.27
N ILE A 138 -11.49 2.00 14.11
CA ILE A 138 -11.69 1.32 12.83
C ILE A 138 -10.38 0.66 12.44
N ILE A 139 -10.41 -0.63 12.15
CA ILE A 139 -9.28 -1.41 11.66
C ILE A 139 -9.53 -1.71 10.19
N PHE A 140 -8.80 -1.02 9.31
CA PHE A 140 -8.79 -1.34 7.90
C PHE A 140 -7.77 -2.44 7.60
N GLY A 141 -8.16 -3.42 6.79
CA GLY A 141 -7.33 -4.53 6.37
C GLY A 141 -7.25 -4.63 4.85
N TYR A 142 -6.03 -4.72 4.33
CA TYR A 142 -5.76 -5.02 2.92
C TYR A 142 -4.79 -6.19 2.82
N VAL A 143 -5.12 -7.19 1.99
CA VAL A 143 -4.27 -8.36 1.77
C VAL A 143 -3.46 -8.16 0.50
N ASP A 144 -2.15 -8.07 0.66
CA ASP A 144 -1.16 -8.09 -0.41
C ASP A 144 -0.94 -9.54 -0.89
N PHE A 145 -1.11 -9.77 -2.19
CA PHE A 145 -0.96 -11.09 -2.79
C PHE A 145 0.51 -11.47 -3.05
N GLY A 146 1.44 -10.52 -3.00
CA GLY A 146 2.87 -10.76 -3.14
C GLY A 146 3.68 -9.50 -2.90
N ASN A 147 4.50 -9.47 -1.85
CA ASN A 147 5.31 -8.29 -1.53
C ASN A 147 6.69 -8.30 -2.22
N ALA A 148 7.47 -7.23 -2.00
CA ALA A 148 8.83 -7.05 -2.52
C ALA A 148 9.88 -8.07 -2.01
N LYS A 149 9.48 -9.02 -1.17
CA LYS A 149 10.30 -10.15 -0.69
C LYS A 149 9.77 -11.50 -1.19
N GLY A 150 8.74 -11.51 -2.03
CA GLY A 150 8.09 -12.71 -2.55
C GLY A 150 7.16 -13.39 -1.53
N GLU A 151 6.93 -12.77 -0.38
CA GLU A 151 5.98 -13.27 0.62
C GLU A 151 4.56 -12.99 0.15
N LYS A 152 3.68 -13.98 0.21
CA LYS A 152 2.29 -13.88 -0.25
C LYS A 152 1.33 -13.76 0.93
N GLY A 153 0.21 -13.05 0.74
CA GLY A 153 -0.88 -12.99 1.71
C GLY A 153 -0.58 -12.13 2.94
N LYS A 154 0.32 -11.14 2.81
CA LYS A 154 0.65 -10.22 3.91
C LYS A 154 -0.50 -9.24 4.10
N ILE A 155 -0.95 -9.07 5.35
CA ILE A 155 -2.04 -8.15 5.66
C ILE A 155 -1.46 -6.81 6.12
N THR A 156 -1.75 -5.75 5.38
CA THR A 156 -1.53 -4.36 5.81
C THR A 156 -2.73 -3.91 6.62
N ARG A 157 -2.48 -3.46 7.85
CA ARG A 157 -3.52 -2.92 8.76
C ARG A 157 -3.32 -1.44 9.01
N THR A 158 -4.40 -0.68 9.00
CA THR A 158 -4.42 0.74 9.40
C THR A 158 -5.51 0.95 10.43
N VAL A 159 -5.14 1.46 11.60
CA VAL A 159 -6.07 1.69 12.72
C VAL A 159 -6.37 3.19 12.81
N ILE A 160 -7.66 3.55 12.80
CA ILE A 160 -8.15 4.92 12.94
C ILE A 160 -8.97 5.04 14.22
N PRO A 161 -8.48 5.75 15.25
CA PRO A 161 -9.24 6.00 16.47
C PRO A 161 -10.49 6.85 16.20
N VAL A 162 -11.59 6.52 16.86
CA VAL A 162 -12.82 7.32 16.86
C VAL A 162 -12.81 8.25 18.06
N VAL A 163 -12.88 9.55 17.81
CA VAL A 163 -12.91 10.57 18.85
C VAL A 163 -14.27 11.27 18.89
N GLY A 164 -14.60 11.86 20.03
CA GLY A 164 -15.77 12.73 20.15
C GLY A 164 -15.43 14.12 19.64
N GLY A 165 -16.39 14.80 19.01
CA GLY A 165 -16.25 16.21 18.75
C GLY A 165 -16.19 16.95 20.09
N LEU A 166 -15.17 17.77 20.30
CA LEU A 166 -15.29 18.85 21.27
C LEU A 166 -16.44 19.72 20.77
N LEU A 167 -17.45 19.92 21.61
CA LEU A 167 -18.42 21.01 21.43
C LEU A 167 -17.59 22.29 21.50
N GLU A 168 -17.33 22.92 20.35
CA GLU A 168 -16.92 24.33 20.31
C GLU A 168 -18.12 25.23 20.59
#